data_AF-A0A7X7Y176-F1
#
_entry.id   AF-A0A7X7Y176-F1
#
_cell.length_a   1.000
_cell.length_b   1.000
_cell.length_c   1.000
_cell.angle_alpha   90.00
_cell.angle_beta   90.00
_cell.angle_gamma   90.00
#
_symmetry.space_group_name_H-M   'P 1'
#
loop_
_entity.id
_entity.type
_entity.pdbx_description
1 polymer ?
#
loop_
_entity_poly.entity_id
_entity_poly.type
_entity_poly.pdbx_seq_one_letter_code
_entity_poly.pdbx_strand_id
1 'polypeptide(L)'
;MKYIGQIGLLMLVTFLGELFNKVLPWPVPGSIYGFILMLLSLQLKIIRLEMIKDVADFLLDIMPVMFIPAAVGLLVIWEDVSQYMGQILLICITTTLIVMVTTGKVTDLILGKAGDDNDRSDY
;
A
#
# COMPACT_ATOMS: atom_id res chain seq x y z
N MET A 1 -26.84 9.68 5.15
CA MET A 1 -26.09 10.86 4.64
C MET A 1 -24.59 10.78 4.98
N LYS A 2 -24.19 10.47 6.22
CA LYS A 2 -22.77 10.38 6.63
C LYS A 2 -21.92 9.48 5.72
N TYR A 3 -22.34 8.23 5.48
CA TYR A 3 -21.62 7.28 4.60
C TYR A 3 -21.43 7.78 3.16
N ILE A 4 -22.44 8.45 2.58
CA ILE A 4 -22.34 9.05 1.23
C ILE A 4 -21.24 10.11 1.18
N GLY A 5 -21.11 10.92 2.25
CA GLY A 5 -20.07 11.95 2.35
C GLY A 5 -18.67 11.34 2.48
N GLN A 6 -18.53 10.26 3.26
CA GLN A 6 -17.24 9.59 3.41
C GLN A 6 -16.79 8.87 2.12
N ILE A 7 -17.71 8.17 1.44
CA ILE A 7 -17.46 7.60 0.11
C ILE A 7 -17.11 8.70 -0.89
N GLY A 8 -17.86 9.81 -0.89
CA GLY A 8 -17.60 10.95 -1.76
C GLY A 8 -16.20 11.53 -1.55
N LEU A 9 -15.74 11.61 -0.30
CA LEU A 9 -14.38 12.04 0.03
C LEU A 9 -13.33 11.07 -0.51
N LEU A 10 -13.49 9.76 -0.29
CA LEU A 10 -12.56 8.74 -0.81
C LEU A 10 -12.50 8.77 -2.34
N MET A 11 -13.65 8.89 -3.00
CA MET A 11 -13.76 9.02 -4.45
C MET A 11 -13.08 10.30 -4.96
N LEU A 12 -13.23 11.42 -4.26
CA LEU A 12 -12.56 12.68 -4.61
C LEU A 12 -11.05 12.53 -4.51
N VAL A 13 -10.52 11.96 -3.43
CA VAL A 13 -9.07 11.73 -3.27
C VAL A 13 -8.54 10.78 -4.35
N THR A 14 -9.30 9.73 -4.68
CA THR A 14 -8.95 8.79 -5.74
C THR A 14 -8.94 9.47 -7.12
N PHE A 15 -9.94 10.30 -7.40
CA PHE A 15 -10.03 11.08 -8.63
C PHE A 15 -8.88 12.08 -8.76
N LEU A 16 -8.50 12.75 -7.66
CA LEU A 16 -7.32 13.60 -7.65
C LEU A 16 -6.05 12.80 -7.91
N GLY A 17 -5.89 11.62 -7.30
CA GLY A 17 -4.75 10.74 -7.55
C GLY A 17 -4.60 10.35 -9.03
N GLU A 18 -5.71 10.04 -9.68
CA GLU A 18 -5.74 9.76 -11.12
C GLU A 18 -5.43 11.00 -11.98
N LEU A 19 -5.93 12.18 -11.56
CA LEU A 19 -5.60 13.44 -12.22
C LEU A 19 -4.10 13.75 -12.13
N PHE A 20 -3.47 13.53 -10.97
CA PHE A 20 -2.04 13.67 -10.80
C PHE A 20 -1.25 12.65 -11.64
N ASN A 21 -1.70 11.40 -11.74
CA ASN A 21 -1.10 10.43 -12.64
C ASN A 21 -1.10 10.89 -14.11
N LYS A 22 -2.16 11.55 -14.58
CA LYS A 22 -2.22 12.09 -15.94
C LYS A 22 -1.35 13.32 -16.17
N VAL A 23 -1.17 14.14 -15.14
CA VAL A 23 -0.39 15.39 -15.23
C VAL A 23 1.11 15.14 -15.03
N LEU A 24 1.48 14.22 -14.16
CA LEU A 24 2.88 13.85 -13.92
C LEU A 24 3.32 12.72 -14.85
N PRO A 25 4.48 12.84 -15.53
CA PRO A 25 4.95 11.87 -16.52
C PRO A 25 5.58 10.60 -15.90
N TRP A 26 5.27 10.26 -14.66
CA TRP A 26 5.95 9.17 -13.94
C TRP A 26 5.15 7.85 -14.08
N PRO A 27 5.82 6.69 -14.25
CA PRO A 27 5.18 5.39 -14.46
C PRO A 27 4.66 4.79 -13.14
N VAL A 28 3.85 5.55 -12.41
CA VAL A 28 3.34 5.21 -11.09
C VAL A 28 1.81 5.16 -11.15
N PRO A 29 1.13 4.06 -10.77
CA PRO A 29 -0.32 3.98 -10.78
C PRO A 29 -1.00 5.14 -10.01
N GLY A 30 -2.15 5.62 -10.51
CA GLY A 30 -2.97 6.65 -9.86
C GLY A 30 -3.30 6.35 -8.40
N SER A 31 -3.44 5.07 -8.05
CA SER A 31 -3.69 4.62 -6.67
C SER A 31 -2.60 5.03 -5.68
N ILE A 32 -1.32 5.06 -6.09
CA ILE A 32 -0.21 5.48 -5.23
C ILE A 32 -0.30 6.97 -4.93
N TYR A 33 -0.63 7.80 -5.93
CA TYR A 33 -0.88 9.22 -5.70
C TYR A 33 -2.08 9.44 -4.77
N GLY A 34 -3.17 8.68 -4.96
CA GLY A 34 -4.31 8.70 -4.05
C GLY A 34 -3.91 8.38 -2.60
N PHE A 35 -3.07 7.36 -2.39
CA PHE A 35 -2.54 7.03 -1.06
C PHE A 35 -1.69 8.15 -0.46
N ILE A 36 -0.79 8.74 -1.24
CA ILE A 36 0.07 9.85 -0.77
C ILE A 36 -0.80 11.07 -0.41
N LEU A 37 -1.76 11.43 -1.26
CA LEU A 37 -2.69 12.55 -1.00
C LEU A 37 -3.51 12.32 0.26
N MET A 38 -4.01 11.10 0.44
CA MET A 38 -4.76 10.73 1.63
C MET A 38 -3.89 10.83 2.88
N LEU A 39 -2.67 10.30 2.82
CA LEU A 39 -1.70 10.35 3.91
C LEU A 39 -1.35 11.78 4.29
N LEU A 40 -1.04 12.64 3.31
CA LEU A 40 -0.75 14.06 3.54
C LEU A 40 -1.96 14.79 4.12
N SER A 41 -3.16 14.51 3.62
CA SER A 41 -4.40 15.12 4.12
C SER A 41 -4.69 14.75 5.58
N LEU A 42 -4.34 13.52 5.97
CA LEU A 42 -4.47 13.02 7.34
C LEU A 42 -3.39 13.63 8.26
N GLN A 43 -2.15 13.71 7.79
CA GLN A 43 -1.02 14.33 8.51
C GLN A 43 -1.27 15.83 8.76
N LEU A 44 -1.75 16.54 7.74
CA LEU A 44 -2.11 17.97 7.84
C LEU A 44 -3.42 18.20 8.61
N LYS A 45 -4.09 17.14 9.08
CA LYS A 45 -5.40 17.18 9.76
C LYS A 45 -6.50 17.89 8.98
N ILE A 46 -6.32 18.08 7.66
CA ILE A 46 -7.36 18.59 6.75
C ILE A 46 -8.51 17.59 6.73
N ILE A 47 -8.15 16.30 6.66
CA ILE A 47 -9.07 15.19 6.81
C ILE A 47 -8.81 14.54 8.16
N ARG A 48 -9.83 14.49 9.02
CA ARG A 48 -9.79 13.71 10.26
C ARG A 48 -10.16 12.26 9.98
N LEU A 49 -9.50 11.32 10.66
CA LEU A 49 -9.74 9.88 10.51
C LEU A 49 -11.22 9.52 10.74
N GLU A 50 -11.88 10.18 11.69
CA GLU A 50 -13.30 9.94 11.99
C GLU A 50 -14.25 10.25 10.80
N MET A 51 -13.81 11.04 9.82
CA MET A 51 -14.61 11.41 8.64
C MET A 51 -14.67 10.32 7.58
N ILE A 52 -13.90 9.25 7.72
CA ILE A 52 -13.67 8.24 6.68
C ILE A 52 -13.60 6.83 7.23
N LYS A 53 -13.35 6.69 8.54
CA LYS A 53 -13.16 5.42 9.22
C LYS A 53 -14.30 4.42 8.97
N ASP A 54 -15.56 4.82 9.16
CA ASP A 54 -16.70 3.90 9.06
C ASP A 54 -16.80 3.27 7.66
N VAL A 55 -16.61 4.08 6.60
CA VAL A 55 -16.62 3.60 5.22
C VAL A 55 -15.35 2.85 4.85
N ALA A 56 -14.18 3.31 5.31
CA ALA A 56 -12.92 2.62 5.05
C ALA A 56 -12.92 1.21 5.67
N ASP A 57 -13.37 1.07 6.92
CA ASP A 57 -13.50 -0.22 7.60
C ASP A 57 -14.49 -1.13 6.84
N PHE A 58 -15.64 -0.61 6.41
CA PHE A 58 -16.58 -1.36 5.57
C PHE A 58 -15.97 -1.83 4.23
N LEU A 59 -15.20 -0.96 3.54
CA LEU A 59 -14.52 -1.33 2.29
C LEU A 59 -13.45 -2.39 2.52
N LEU A 60 -12.73 -2.32 3.64
CA LEU A 60 -11.73 -3.30 4.03
C LEU A 60 -12.37 -4.65 4.35
N ASP A 61 -13.53 -4.66 5.02
CA ASP A 61 -14.28 -5.88 5.33
C ASP A 61 -14.74 -6.62 4.07
N ILE A 62 -15.15 -5.89 3.02
CA ILE A 62 -15.57 -6.48 1.74
C ILE A 62 -14.41 -6.66 0.74
N MET A 63 -13.19 -6.23 1.08
CA MET A 63 -12.01 -6.35 0.21
C MET A 63 -11.76 -7.80 -0.28
N PRO A 64 -11.89 -8.85 0.55
CA PRO A 64 -11.75 -10.24 0.08
C PRO A 64 -12.75 -10.60 -1.03
N VAL A 65 -13.98 -10.09 -0.96
CA VAL A 65 -15.03 -10.32 -1.97
C VAL A 65 -14.65 -9.63 -3.29
N MET A 66 -14.05 -8.44 -3.22
CA MET A 66 -13.57 -7.71 -4.40
C MET A 66 -12.42 -8.44 -5.13
N PHE A 67 -11.73 -9.39 -4.49
CA PHE A 67 -10.70 -10.22 -5.14
C PHE A 67 -11.23 -11.46 -5.85
N ILE A 68 -12.50 -11.84 -5.63
CA ILE A 68 -13.10 -13.02 -6.29
C ILE A 68 -13.00 -12.93 -7.82
N PRO A 69 -13.34 -11.79 -8.48
CA PRO A 69 -13.21 -11.69 -9.94
C PRO A 69 -11.78 -11.89 -10.45
N ALA A 70 -10.78 -11.37 -9.72
CA ALA A 70 -9.37 -11.58 -10.05
C ALA A 70 -8.97 -13.05 -9.90
N ALA A 71 -9.43 -13.73 -8.85
CA ALA A 71 -9.18 -15.15 -8.63
C ALA A 71 -9.83 -16.03 -9.70
N VAL A 72 -11.08 -15.75 -10.10
CA VAL A 72 -11.77 -16.46 -11.18
C VAL A 72 -11.07 -16.21 -12.52
N GLY A 73 -10.60 -14.98 -12.78
CA GLY A 73 -9.80 -14.68 -13.96
C GLY A 73 -8.51 -15.50 -14.04
N LEU A 74 -7.87 -15.77 -12.89
CA LEU A 74 -6.69 -16.65 -12.84
C LEU A 74 -7.01 -18.09 -13.22
N LEU A 75 -8.20 -18.60 -12.88
CA LEU A 75 -8.62 -19.96 -13.25
C LEU A 75 -8.73 -20.14 -14.77
N VAL A 76 -9.05 -19.08 -15.52
CA VAL A 76 -9.13 -19.11 -17.00
C VAL A 76 -7.77 -19.40 -17.63
N ILE A 77 -6.68 -18.92 -17.04
CA ILE A 77 -5.30 -19.10 -17.52
C ILE A 77 -4.55 -20.19 -16.72
N TRP A 78 -5.28 -21.03 -15.99
CA TRP A 78 -4.67 -21.96 -15.04
C TRP A 78 -3.70 -22.95 -15.68
N GLU A 79 -4.03 -23.46 -16.87
CA GLU A 79 -3.15 -24.40 -17.61
C GLU A 79 -1.77 -23.78 -17.87
N ASP A 80 -1.75 -22.53 -18.34
CA ASP A 80 -0.51 -21.78 -18.61
C ASP A 80 0.29 -21.47 -17.35
N VAL A 81 -0.38 -21.22 -16.22
CA VAL A 81 0.26 -20.89 -14.94
C VAL A 81 0.77 -22.14 -14.21
N SER A 82 0.02 -23.24 -14.30
CA SER A 82 0.28 -24.49 -13.56
C SER A 82 1.68 -25.06 -13.81
N GLN A 83 2.17 -24.95 -15.05
CA GLN A 83 3.51 -25.42 -15.45
C GLN A 83 4.65 -24.68 -14.74
N TYR A 84 4.42 -23.44 -14.30
CA TYR A 84 5.42 -22.59 -13.66
C TYR A 84 5.24 -22.48 -12.14
N MET A 85 4.28 -23.18 -11.54
CA MET A 85 3.98 -23.05 -10.09
C MET A 85 5.19 -23.27 -9.19
N GLY A 86 6.06 -24.23 -9.52
CA GLY A 86 7.29 -24.47 -8.76
C GLY A 86 8.25 -23.28 -8.81
N GLN A 87 8.41 -22.66 -9.98
CA GLN A 87 9.25 -21.48 -10.16
C GLN A 87 8.65 -20.24 -9.49
N ILE A 88 7.33 -20.06 -9.59
CA ILE A 88 6.59 -18.96 -8.94
C ILE A 88 6.74 -19.08 -7.41
N LEU A 89 6.56 -20.27 -6.85
CA LEU A 89 6.66 -20.46 -5.41
C LEU A 89 8.08 -20.23 -4.90
N LEU A 90 9.08 -20.71 -5.64
CA LEU A 90 10.49 -20.47 -5.33
C LEU A 90 10.83 -18.98 -5.38
N ILE A 91 10.47 -18.27 -6.46
CA ILE A 91 10.78 -16.84 -6.58
C ILE A 91 10.07 -16.02 -5.52
N CYS A 92 8.81 -16.33 -5.18
CA CYS A 92 8.07 -15.66 -4.12
C CYS A 92 8.75 -15.83 -2.75
N ILE A 93 9.10 -17.06 -2.36
CA ILE A 93 9.74 -17.31 -1.05
C ILE A 93 11.11 -16.64 -1.00
N THR A 94 11.94 -16.85 -2.03
CA THR A 94 13.30 -16.30 -2.06
C THR A 94 13.29 -14.78 -2.06
N THR A 95 12.47 -14.13 -2.88
CA THR A 95 12.38 -12.65 -2.90
C THR A 95 11.82 -12.10 -1.59
N THR A 96 10.81 -12.73 -1.00
CA THR A 96 10.26 -12.30 0.30
C THR A 96 11.32 -12.35 1.38
N LEU A 97 12.09 -13.44 1.47
CA LEU A 97 13.19 -13.55 2.43
C LEU A 97 14.29 -12.52 2.18
N ILE A 98 14.69 -12.33 0.92
CA ILE A 98 15.71 -11.33 0.55
C ILE A 98 15.26 -9.92 0.92
N VAL A 99 14.03 -9.53 0.57
CA VAL A 99 13.47 -8.20 0.88
C VAL A 99 13.37 -8.01 2.39
N MET A 100 12.91 -9.02 3.13
CA MET A 100 12.80 -8.96 4.59
C MET A 100 14.17 -8.79 5.26
N VAL A 101 15.16 -9.60 4.88
CA VAL A 101 16.52 -9.52 5.42
C VAL A 101 17.19 -8.19 5.06
N THR A 102 17.05 -7.75 3.82
CA THR A 102 17.65 -6.50 3.34
C THR A 102 17.05 -5.30 4.05
N THR A 103 15.72 -5.23 4.15
CA THR A 103 15.01 -4.15 4.86
C THR A 103 15.38 -4.15 6.34
N GLY A 104 15.45 -5.34 6.97
CA GLY A 104 15.89 -5.49 8.36
C GLY A 104 17.30 -4.94 8.57
N LYS A 105 18.28 -5.40 7.77
CA LYS A 105 19.67 -4.93 7.88
C LYS A 105 19.84 -3.45 7.59
N VAL A 106 19.11 -2.89 6.61
CA VAL A 106 19.15 -1.45 6.34
C VAL A 106 18.62 -0.67 7.53
N THR A 107 17.53 -1.14 8.16
CA THR A 107 16.97 -0.51 9.37
C THR A 107 17.96 -0.61 10.53
N ASP A 108 18.56 -1.77 10.76
CA ASP A 108 19.56 -1.98 11.83
C ASP A 108 20.82 -1.13 11.61
N LEU A 109 21.26 -0.91 10.37
CA LEU A 109 22.38 -0.01 10.07
C LEU A 109 22.03 1.45 10.36
N ILE A 110 20.83 1.90 10.02
CA ILE A 110 20.37 3.26 10.28
C ILE A 110 20.21 3.49 11.79
N LEU A 111 19.62 2.55 12.52
CA LEU A 111 19.42 2.64 13.97
C LEU A 111 20.72 2.40 14.76
N GLY A 112 21.55 1.45 14.35
CA GLY A 112 22.87 1.20 14.95
C GLY A 112 23.81 2.39 14.82
N LYS A 113 23.65 3.19 13.75
CA LYS A 113 24.34 4.47 13.56
C LYS A 113 23.73 5.63 14.37
N ALA A 114 22.50 5.50 14.85
CA ALA A 114 21.88 6.43 15.81
C ALA A 114 22.18 6.08 17.27
N GLY A 115 22.57 4.84 17.57
CA GLY A 115 22.95 4.36 18.90
C GLY A 115 24.37 4.72 19.34
N ASP A 116 25.31 5.00 18.43
CA ASP A 116 26.71 5.36 18.75
C ASP A 116 26.91 6.88 19.01
N ASP A 117 25.88 7.71 18.74
CA ASP A 117 25.93 9.16 18.96
C ASP A 117 25.28 9.58 20.30
N ASN A 118 24.49 8.72 20.94
CA ASN A 118 23.84 9.03 22.23
C ASN A 118 24.61 8.51 23.46
N ASP A 119 25.66 7.71 23.27
CA ASP A 119 26.49 7.14 24.35
C ASP A 119 27.82 7.90 24.58
N ARG A 120 28.01 9.04 23.90
CA ARG A 120 29.23 9.88 23.99
C ARG A 120 29.02 11.28 24.58
N SER A 121 27.81 11.63 25.02
CA SER A 121 27.50 12.93 25.64
C SER A 121 27.39 12.91 27.17
N ASP A 122 27.48 11.74 27.81
CA ASP A 122 27.36 11.59 29.28
C ASP A 122 28.69 11.18 29.94
N TYR A 123 29.80 11.79 29.53
CA TYR A 123 31.06 11.81 30.30
C TYR A 123 31.59 13.23 30.47
#